data_AF-A0A7J0CFP8-F1
#
_entry.id   AF-A0A7J0CFP8-F1
#
_cell.length_a   1.000
_cell.length_b   1.000
_cell.length_c   1.000
_cell.angle_alpha   90.00
_cell.angle_beta   90.00
_cell.angle_gamma   90.00
#
_symmetry.space_group_name_H-M   'P 1'
#
loop_
_entity.id
_entity.type
_entity.pdbx_description
1 polymer ?
#
loop_
_entity_poly.entity_id
_entity_poly.type
_entity_poly.pdbx_seq_one_letter_code
_entity_poly.pdbx_strand_id
1 'polypeptide(L)'
;MKNTQPWKSFAPVAVNLLLGIPAIVPCFLVWYVLSNGPLAELGWTSRDPNEDDGILLWLVIVVPVVLLFGGLWGLVNIWLRRRLFDGPPPYPYWLLCATASLVPFFVGISIG
;
A
#
# COMPACT_ATOMS: atom_id res chain seq x y z
N MET A 1 -24.79 13.62 -24.74
CA MET A 1 -24.07 12.54 -24.03
C MET A 1 -22.64 13.02 -23.81
N LYS A 2 -22.26 13.29 -22.56
CA LYS A 2 -20.92 13.82 -22.23
C LYS A 2 -19.93 12.68 -22.48
N ASN A 3 -19.03 12.83 -23.45
CA ASN A 3 -17.93 11.89 -23.67
C ASN A 3 -17.07 11.84 -22.42
N THR A 4 -17.41 10.98 -21.47
CA THR A 4 -16.54 10.59 -20.37
C THR A 4 -15.42 9.78 -21.00
N GLN A 5 -14.36 10.47 -21.40
CA GLN A 5 -13.17 9.89 -22.00
C GLN A 5 -12.66 8.77 -21.07
N PRO A 6 -12.75 7.48 -21.46
CA PRO A 6 -12.57 6.35 -20.56
C PRO A 6 -11.18 6.35 -19.91
N TRP A 7 -10.19 6.90 -20.61
CA TRP A 7 -8.81 7.00 -20.13
C TRP A 7 -8.66 7.78 -18.81
N LYS A 8 -9.48 8.82 -18.56
CA LYS A 8 -9.44 9.60 -17.31
C LYS A 8 -9.88 8.77 -16.10
N SER A 9 -10.75 7.79 -16.31
CA SER A 9 -11.23 6.87 -15.26
C SER A 9 -10.27 5.70 -15.02
N PHE A 10 -9.57 5.23 -16.05
CA PHE A 10 -8.61 4.13 -15.92
C PHE A 10 -7.21 4.56 -15.45
N ALA A 11 -6.80 5.81 -15.69
CA ALA A 11 -5.47 6.29 -15.31
C ALA A 11 -5.15 6.13 -13.81
N PRO A 12 -6.03 6.46 -12.85
CA PRO A 12 -5.77 6.22 -11.42
C PRO A 12 -5.57 4.75 -11.11
N VAL A 13 -6.35 3.85 -11.72
CA VAL A 13 -6.25 2.41 -11.49
C VAL A 13 -4.91 1.88 -12.01
N ALA A 14 -4.52 2.25 -13.22
CA ALA A 14 -3.26 1.83 -13.83
C ALA A 14 -2.04 2.33 -13.03
N VAL A 15 -2.05 3.59 -12.59
CA VAL A 15 -0.98 4.15 -11.76
C VAL A 15 -0.89 3.44 -10.41
N ASN A 16 -2.03 3.20 -9.75
CA ASN A 16 -2.04 2.52 -8.46
C ASN A 16 -1.65 1.03 -8.59
N LEU A 17 -1.95 0.35 -9.68
CA LEU A 17 -1.43 -1.00 -9.95
C LEU A 17 0.11 -1.01 -10.07
N LEU A 18 0.68 -0.03 -10.77
CA LEU A 18 2.14 0.10 -10.88
C LEU A 18 2.78 0.46 -9.54
N LEU A 19 2.15 1.36 -8.76
CA LEU A 19 2.56 1.67 -7.39
C LEU A 19 2.39 0.48 -6.44
N GLY A 20 1.49 -0.45 -6.76
CA GLY A 20 1.26 -1.65 -5.98
C GLY A 20 2.43 -2.65 -6.02
N ILE A 21 3.25 -2.62 -7.08
CA ILE A 21 4.46 -3.45 -7.17
C ILE A 21 5.46 -3.09 -6.04
N PRO A 22 5.91 -1.82 -5.90
CA PRO A 22 6.75 -1.44 -4.77
C PRO A 22 6.00 -1.46 -3.43
N ALA A 23 4.65 -1.38 -3.42
CA ALA A 23 3.85 -1.50 -2.20
C ALA A 23 3.99 -2.86 -1.49
N ILE A 24 4.42 -3.91 -2.22
CA ILE A 24 4.69 -5.24 -1.65
C ILE A 24 5.70 -5.14 -0.50
N VAL A 25 6.74 -4.31 -0.66
CA VAL A 25 7.80 -4.15 0.35
C VAL A 25 7.28 -3.58 1.68
N PRO A 26 6.64 -2.40 1.74
CA PRO A 26 6.09 -1.89 2.99
C PRO A 26 4.99 -2.80 3.56
N CYS A 27 4.16 -3.43 2.73
CA CYS A 27 3.15 -4.39 3.22
C CYS A 27 3.80 -5.60 3.90
N PHE A 28 4.84 -6.18 3.29
CA PHE A 28 5.58 -7.29 3.86
C PHE A 28 6.29 -6.88 5.15
N LEU A 29 6.95 -5.72 5.18
CA LEU A 29 7.64 -5.21 6.37
C LEU A 29 6.68 -5.01 7.56
N VAL A 30 5.51 -4.43 7.30
CA VAL A 30 4.46 -4.28 8.32
C VAL A 30 4.00 -5.65 8.82
N TRP A 31 3.72 -6.59 7.92
CA TRP A 31 3.36 -7.95 8.29
C TRP A 31 4.44 -8.66 9.11
N TYR A 32 5.71 -8.51 8.72
CA TYR A 32 6.85 -9.15 9.37
C TYR A 32 7.02 -8.65 10.82
N VAL A 33 6.98 -7.34 11.03
CA VAL A 33 7.10 -6.74 12.38
C VAL A 33 5.92 -7.14 13.26
N LEU A 34 4.71 -7.12 12.70
CA LEU A 34 3.52 -7.54 13.42
C LEU A 34 3.59 -9.02 13.81
N SER A 35 4.01 -9.89 12.88
CA SER A 35 4.11 -11.34 13.09
C SER A 35 5.22 -11.75 14.05
N ASN A 36 6.35 -11.03 14.09
CA ASN A 36 7.46 -11.35 15.00
C ASN A 36 7.39 -10.62 16.35
N GLY A 37 6.58 -9.56 16.44
CA GLY A 37 6.37 -8.80 17.68
C GLY A 37 5.00 -9.07 18.29
N PRO A 38 4.03 -8.14 18.14
CA PRO A 38 2.79 -8.15 18.90
C PRO A 38 1.91 -9.39 18.64
N LEU A 39 1.83 -9.91 17.41
CA LEU A 39 1.07 -11.14 17.17
C LEU A 39 1.73 -12.36 17.80
N ALA A 40 3.06 -12.39 17.89
CA ALA A 40 3.77 -13.47 18.54
C ALA A 40 3.59 -13.42 20.06
N GLU A 41 3.61 -12.23 20.65
CA GLU A 41 3.33 -12.02 22.07
C GLU A 41 1.89 -12.43 22.44
N LEU A 42 0.95 -12.24 21.51
CA LEU A 42 -0.44 -12.68 21.66
C LEU A 42 -0.65 -14.18 21.36
N GLY A 43 0.41 -14.89 20.95
CA GLY A 43 0.35 -16.33 20.61
C GLY A 43 -0.37 -16.63 19.29
N TRP A 44 -0.61 -15.62 18.44
CA TRP A 44 -1.22 -15.80 17.11
C TRP A 44 -0.20 -16.23 16.06
N THR A 45 1.07 -15.90 16.28
CA THR A 45 2.20 -16.28 15.42
C THR A 45 3.36 -16.78 16.29
N SER A 46 4.35 -17.39 15.65
CA SER A 46 5.59 -17.78 16.32
C SER A 46 6.69 -16.81 15.92
N ARG A 47 7.44 -16.30 16.89
CA ARG A 47 8.59 -15.44 16.63
C ARG A 47 9.71 -16.25 15.99
N ASP A 48 10.38 -15.68 14.98
CA ASP A 48 11.52 -16.30 14.35
C ASP A 48 12.64 -16.51 15.39
N PRO A 49 13.13 -17.75 15.60
CA PRO A 49 14.18 -18.05 16.56
C PRO A 49 15.55 -17.46 16.20
N ASN A 50 15.73 -16.99 14.97
CA ASN A 50 16.96 -16.31 14.53
C ASN A 50 16.89 -14.77 14.66
N GLU A 51 15.78 -14.24 15.18
CA GLU A 51 15.55 -12.79 15.29
C GLU A 51 16.07 -12.21 16.62
N ASP A 52 17.33 -11.77 16.61
CA ASP A 52 18.07 -11.23 17.76
C ASP A 52 18.15 -9.69 17.79
N ASP A 53 17.78 -8.99 16.71
CA ASP A 53 17.98 -7.53 16.57
C ASP A 53 16.94 -6.68 17.30
N GLY A 54 15.86 -7.32 17.77
CA GLY A 54 14.80 -6.69 18.54
C GLY A 54 13.87 -5.79 17.71
N ILE A 55 12.66 -5.56 18.23
CA ILE A 55 11.58 -4.88 17.50
C ILE A 55 11.92 -3.42 17.15
N LEU A 56 12.75 -2.76 17.95
CA LEU A 56 13.11 -1.35 17.77
C LEU A 56 13.92 -1.12 16.49
N LEU A 57 14.87 -2.02 16.17
CA LEU A 57 15.67 -1.91 14.96
C LEU A 57 14.78 -1.99 13.72
N TRP A 58 13.84 -2.93 13.73
CA TRP A 58 12.86 -3.05 12.66
C TRP A 58 11.97 -1.83 12.53
N LEU A 59 11.49 -1.24 13.64
CA LEU A 59 10.69 0.00 13.57
C LEU A 59 11.45 1.15 12.94
N VAL A 60 12.76 1.28 13.17
CA VAL A 60 13.61 2.29 12.53
C VAL A 60 13.69 2.09 11.01
N ILE A 61 13.51 0.88 10.51
CA ILE A 61 13.49 0.58 9.07
C ILE A 61 12.07 0.73 8.50
N VAL A 62 11.09 0.10 9.14
CA VAL A 62 9.70 0.03 8.66
C VAL A 62 9.05 1.42 8.65
N VAL A 63 9.25 2.23 9.69
CA VAL A 63 8.61 3.55 9.79
C VAL A 63 9.02 4.47 8.62
N PRO A 64 10.31 4.70 8.32
CA PRO A 64 10.70 5.48 7.16
C PRO A 64 10.20 4.90 5.84
N VAL A 65 10.28 3.58 5.64
CA VAL A 65 9.84 2.95 4.38
C VAL A 65 8.35 3.17 4.15
N VAL A 66 7.52 2.94 5.17
CA VAL A 66 6.06 3.13 5.11
C VAL A 66 5.72 4.61 4.95
N LEU A 67 6.40 5.52 5.66
CA LEU A 67 6.15 6.97 5.54
C LEU A 67 6.54 7.51 4.16
N LEU A 68 7.70 7.10 3.63
CA LEU A 68 8.15 7.51 2.30
C LEU A 68 7.22 6.98 1.22
N PHE A 69 6.83 5.70 1.29
CA PHE A 69 5.90 5.12 0.33
C PHE A 69 4.51 5.75 0.45
N GLY A 70 3.96 5.84 1.65
CA GLY A 70 2.64 6.44 1.90
C GLY A 70 2.59 7.91 1.50
N GLY A 71 3.66 8.66 1.75
CA GLY A 71 3.82 10.04 1.31
C GLY A 71 3.87 10.16 -0.21
N LEU A 72 4.69 9.35 -0.89
CA LEU A 72 4.77 9.31 -2.35
C LEU A 72 3.41 8.93 -2.97
N TRP A 73 2.80 7.86 -2.47
CA TRP A 73 1.48 7.38 -2.90
C TRP A 73 0.41 8.46 -2.72
N GLY A 74 0.40 9.13 -1.56
CA GLY A 74 -0.52 10.23 -1.27
C GLY A 74 -0.33 11.40 -2.23
N LEU A 75 0.91 11.85 -2.45
CA LEU A 75 1.24 12.94 -3.36
C LEU A 75 0.82 12.63 -4.80
N VAL A 76 1.11 11.42 -5.29
CA VAL A 76 0.70 10.97 -6.64
C VAL A 76 -0.83 10.98 -6.77
N ASN A 77 -1.56 10.44 -5.79
CA ASN A 77 -3.02 10.38 -5.83
C ASN A 77 -3.68 11.75 -5.66
N ILE A 78 -3.10 12.66 -4.87
CA ILE A 78 -3.53 14.07 -4.78
C ILE A 78 -3.32 14.77 -6.13
N TRP A 79 -2.16 14.59 -6.75
CA TRP A 79 -1.85 15.19 -8.04
C TRP A 79 -2.77 14.67 -9.15
N LEU A 80 -2.99 13.36 -9.21
CA LEU A 80 -3.95 12.73 -10.13
C LEU A 80 -5.36 13.26 -9.90
N ARG A 81 -5.79 13.35 -8.63
CA ARG A 81 -7.09 13.92 -8.27
C ARG A 81 -7.26 15.34 -8.80
N ARG A 82 -6.28 16.21 -8.56
CA ARG A 82 -6.30 17.62 -8.99
C ARG A 82 -6.30 17.78 -10.52
N ARG A 83 -5.69 16.85 -11.24
CA ARG A 83 -5.56 16.91 -12.70
C ARG A 83 -6.75 16.29 -13.45
N LEU A 84 -7.44 15.33 -12.83
CA LEU A 84 -8.51 14.57 -13.48
C LEU A 84 -9.92 15.02 -13.08
N PHE A 85 -10.08 15.67 -11.93
CA PHE A 85 -11.39 16.10 -11.41
C PHE A 85 -11.40 17.59 -11.08
N ASP A 86 -12.37 18.32 -11.64
CA ASP A 86 -12.60 19.75 -11.38
C ASP A 86 -13.50 20.00 -10.14
N GLY A 87 -13.98 18.94 -9.47
CA GLY A 87 -14.93 18.99 -8.36
C GLY A 87 -14.64 17.96 -7.25
N PRO A 88 -15.52 17.81 -6.25
CA PRO A 88 -15.34 16.81 -5.20
C PRO A 88 -15.25 15.41 -5.85
N PRO A 89 -14.17 14.66 -5.58
CA PRO A 89 -14.02 13.34 -6.16
C PRO A 89 -15.14 12.43 -5.65
N PRO A 90 -15.58 11.45 -6.44
CA PRO A 90 -16.50 10.44 -5.94
C PRO A 90 -15.88 9.77 -4.70
N TYR A 91 -16.67 9.62 -3.64
CA TYR A 91 -16.28 9.02 -2.35
C TYR A 91 -15.46 7.71 -2.48
N PRO A 92 -15.68 6.82 -3.49
CA PRO A 92 -14.85 5.63 -3.66
C PRO A 92 -13.45 5.87 -4.26
N TYR A 93 -13.06 7.09 -4.65
CA TYR A 93 -11.77 7.33 -5.34
C TYR A 93 -10.57 6.83 -4.52
N TRP A 94 -10.51 7.20 -3.25
CA TRP A 94 -9.40 6.81 -2.38
C TRP A 94 -9.39 5.30 -2.09
N LEU A 95 -10.57 4.72 -1.89
CA LEU A 95 -10.72 3.28 -1.70
C LEU A 95 -10.28 2.52 -2.96
N LEU A 96 -10.68 2.97 -4.15
CA LEU A 96 -10.26 2.36 -5.43
C LEU A 96 -8.76 2.44 -5.65
N CYS A 97 -8.13 3.56 -5.30
CA CYS A 97 -6.68 3.72 -5.42
C CYS A 97 -5.94 2.80 -4.44
N ALA A 98 -6.44 2.70 -3.20
CA ALA A 98 -5.87 1.82 -2.19
C ALA A 98 -6.04 0.35 -2.58
N THR A 99 -7.24 -0.07 -2.98
CA THR A 99 -7.47 -1.45 -3.41
C THR A 99 -6.63 -1.81 -4.63
N ALA A 100 -6.56 -0.93 -5.64
CA ALA A 100 -5.71 -1.13 -6.81
C ALA A 100 -4.22 -1.27 -6.45
N SER A 101 -3.74 -0.53 -5.45
CA SER A 101 -2.35 -0.65 -4.96
C SER A 101 -2.09 -1.95 -4.20
N LEU A 102 -3.12 -2.55 -3.61
CA LEU A 102 -3.01 -3.83 -2.91
C LEU A 102 -3.18 -5.05 -3.82
N VAL A 103 -3.73 -4.89 -5.04
CA VAL A 103 -3.95 -6.00 -5.97
C VAL A 103 -2.66 -6.81 -6.22
N PRO A 104 -1.50 -6.22 -6.55
CA PRO A 104 -0.30 -7.00 -6.84
C PRO A 104 0.16 -7.84 -5.64
N PHE A 105 -0.07 -7.36 -4.42
CA PHE A 105 0.25 -8.10 -3.20
C PHE A 105 -0.63 -9.35 -3.06
N PHE A 106 -1.95 -9.22 -3.24
CA PHE A 106 -2.87 -10.37 -3.18
C PHE A 106 -2.66 -11.36 -4.33
N VAL A 107 -2.37 -10.87 -5.54
CA VAL A 107 -2.03 -11.73 -6.69
C VAL A 107 -0.76 -12.53 -6.38
N GLY A 108 0.27 -11.88 -5.82
CA GLY A 108 1.49 -12.55 -5.38
C GLY A 108 1.22 -13.67 -4.37
N ILE A 109 0.37 -13.40 -3.37
CA ILE A 109 -0.05 -14.42 -2.38
C ILE A 109 -0.81 -15.58 -3.04
N SER A 110 -1.67 -15.31 -4.03
CA SER A 110 -2.51 -16.35 -4.64
C SER A 110 -1.77 -17.29 -5.60
N ILE A 111 -0.59 -16.90 -6.06
CA ILE A 111 0.24 -17.68 -6.99
C ILE A 111 1.31 -18.50 -6.24
N GLY A 112 1.67 -18.08 -5.02
CA GLY A 112 2.62 -18.78 -4.14
C GLY A 112 1.98 -19.87 -3.31
#